data_AF-X0ZLD3-F1
#
_entry.id   AF-X0ZLD3-F1
#
_cell.length_a   1.000
_cell.length_b   1.000
_cell.length_c   1.000
_cell.angle_alpha   90.00
_cell.angle_beta   90.00
_cell.angle_gamma   90.00
#
_symmetry.space_group_name_H-M   'P 1'
#
loop_
_entity.id
_entity.type
_entity.pdbx_description
1 polymer ?
#
loop_
_entity_poly.entity_id
_entity_poly.type
_entity_poly.pdbx_seq_one_letter_code
_entity_poly.pdbx_strand_id
1 'polypeptide(L)'
;FQTIRGLREKISSTIKEYLEKQKGKTLRQVPKGQEFHFIRTISFILSTGYQAWDLLEFIDILNKISIHSIYFHVFESRIKLEKGINDFSNWLNVNLGYNDLAREIADLDPYTYTMEGLREELINIIKKWIRTGGK
;
A
#
# COMPACT_ATOMS: atom_id res chain seq x y z
N PHE A 1 -4.70 3.04 -8.37
CA PHE A 1 -6.17 2.86 -8.29
C PHE A 1 -6.64 3.04 -6.85
N GLN A 2 -7.86 3.51 -6.65
CA GLN A 2 -8.43 3.77 -5.32
C GLN A 2 -9.28 2.61 -4.79
N THR A 3 -9.82 1.75 -5.66
CA THR A 3 -10.65 0.58 -5.27
C THR A 3 -10.32 -0.67 -6.09
N ILE A 4 -10.62 -1.85 -5.54
CA ILE A 4 -10.48 -3.14 -6.26
C ILE A 4 -11.37 -3.15 -7.50
N ARG A 5 -12.58 -2.61 -7.38
CA ARG A 5 -13.54 -2.52 -8.50
C ARG A 5 -12.95 -1.73 -9.66
N GLY A 6 -12.42 -0.53 -9.40
CA GLY A 6 -11.83 0.31 -10.44
C GLY A 6 -10.60 -0.35 -11.11
N LEU A 7 -9.76 -1.02 -10.32
CA LEU A 7 -8.63 -1.79 -10.88
C LEU A 7 -9.14 -2.93 -11.79
N ARG A 8 -10.13 -3.71 -11.33
CA ARG A 8 -10.73 -4.81 -12.10
C ARG A 8 -11.32 -4.33 -13.42
N GLU A 9 -12.08 -3.24 -13.38
CA GLU A 9 -12.68 -2.64 -14.58
C GLU A 9 -11.62 -2.20 -15.57
N LYS A 10 -10.53 -1.57 -15.10
CA LYS A 10 -9.43 -1.16 -15.97
C LYS A 10 -8.68 -2.35 -16.59
N ILE A 11 -8.37 -3.38 -15.80
CA ILE A 11 -7.76 -4.61 -16.32
C ILE A 11 -8.66 -5.23 -17.40
N SER A 12 -9.96 -5.35 -17.12
CA SER A 12 -10.92 -5.91 -18.07
C SER A 12 -11.01 -5.10 -19.36
N SER A 13 -11.08 -3.76 -19.27
CA SER A 13 -11.17 -2.90 -20.46
C SER A 13 -9.89 -2.98 -21.30
N THR A 14 -8.72 -2.96 -20.68
CA THR A 14 -7.44 -3.08 -21.38
C THR A 14 -7.30 -4.42 -22.11
N ILE A 15 -7.71 -5.53 -21.47
CA ILE A 15 -7.71 -6.84 -22.12
C ILE A 15 -8.70 -6.87 -23.30
N LYS A 16 -9.92 -6.34 -23.12
CA LYS A 16 -10.92 -6.25 -24.20
C LYS A 16 -10.40 -5.45 -25.38
N GLU A 17 -9.87 -4.26 -25.14
CA GLU A 17 -9.29 -3.40 -26.18
C GLU A 17 -8.15 -4.10 -26.94
N TYR A 18 -7.31 -4.85 -26.24
CA TYR A 18 -6.26 -5.64 -26.87
C TYR A 18 -6.85 -6.75 -27.76
N LEU A 19 -7.81 -7.52 -27.25
CA LEU A 19 -8.44 -8.61 -28.01
C LEU A 19 -9.16 -8.10 -29.26
N GLU A 20 -9.85 -6.97 -29.18
CA GLU A 20 -10.48 -6.30 -30.32
C GLU A 20 -9.46 -5.95 -31.42
N LYS A 21 -8.28 -5.41 -31.04
CA LYS A 21 -7.18 -5.11 -31.98
C LYS A 21 -6.54 -6.35 -32.61
N GLN A 22 -6.72 -7.52 -32.02
CA GLN A 22 -6.20 -8.79 -32.53
C GLN A 22 -7.29 -9.65 -33.22
N LYS A 23 -8.50 -9.13 -33.43
CA LYS A 23 -9.56 -9.85 -34.17
C LYS A 23 -9.05 -10.33 -35.53
N GLY A 24 -9.34 -11.59 -35.85
CA GLY A 24 -8.89 -12.24 -37.08
C GLY A 24 -7.44 -12.74 -37.08
N LYS A 25 -6.68 -12.54 -36.00
CA LYS A 25 -5.32 -13.08 -35.83
C LYS A 25 -5.33 -14.27 -34.88
N THR A 26 -4.35 -15.16 -35.06
CA THR A 26 -4.11 -16.26 -34.11
C THR A 26 -3.48 -15.68 -32.84
N LEU A 27 -4.14 -15.85 -31.70
CA LEU A 27 -3.62 -15.44 -30.40
C LEU A 27 -2.58 -16.46 -29.91
N ARG A 28 -1.53 -15.97 -29.24
CA ARG A 28 -0.54 -16.82 -28.60
C ARG A 28 -1.21 -17.62 -27.49
N GLN A 29 -1.10 -18.94 -27.55
CA GLN A 29 -1.53 -19.81 -26.46
C GLN A 29 -0.36 -20.09 -25.52
N VAL A 30 -0.67 -20.26 -24.24
CA VAL A 30 0.31 -20.68 -23.24
C VAL A 30 0.50 -22.20 -23.33
N PRO A 31 1.73 -22.73 -23.12
CA PRO A 31 1.94 -24.16 -22.98
C PRO A 31 1.18 -24.73 -21.78
N LYS A 32 0.90 -26.03 -21.82
CA LYS A 32 0.35 -26.76 -20.68
C LYS A 32 1.27 -26.61 -19.46
N GLY A 33 0.71 -26.28 -18.30
CA GLY A 33 1.45 -26.01 -17.06
C GLY A 33 1.90 -24.55 -16.88
N GLN A 34 1.59 -23.67 -17.84
CA GLN A 34 1.81 -22.22 -17.74
C GLN A 34 0.49 -21.44 -17.77
N GLU A 35 -0.61 -22.08 -17.40
CA GLU A 35 -1.92 -21.45 -17.29
C GLU A 35 -1.90 -20.37 -16.19
N PHE A 36 -2.64 -19.28 -16.42
CA PHE A 36 -2.84 -18.27 -15.38
C PHE A 36 -3.86 -18.77 -14.36
N HIS A 37 -3.42 -18.98 -13.11
CA HIS A 37 -4.28 -19.41 -12.03
C HIS A 37 -4.85 -18.21 -11.26
N PHE A 38 -6.17 -18.09 -11.21
CA PHE A 38 -6.84 -17.13 -10.35
C PHE A 38 -6.82 -17.64 -8.90
N ILE A 39 -6.14 -16.90 -8.04
CA ILE A 39 -6.03 -17.20 -6.61
C ILE A 39 -6.75 -16.11 -5.82
N ARG A 40 -7.40 -16.48 -4.73
CA ARG A 40 -8.01 -15.54 -3.77
C ARG A 40 -7.32 -15.67 -2.41
N THR A 41 -7.26 -14.57 -1.68
CA THR A 41 -6.73 -14.51 -0.31
C THR A 41 -7.84 -14.17 0.66
N ILE A 42 -7.82 -14.79 1.84
CA ILE A 42 -8.67 -14.44 2.98
C ILE A 42 -7.72 -13.99 4.10
N SER A 43 -7.82 -12.72 4.49
CA SER A 43 -6.96 -12.13 5.53
C SER A 43 -7.67 -12.11 6.88
N PHE A 44 -6.94 -12.45 7.94
CA PHE A 44 -7.37 -12.28 9.34
C PHE A 44 -6.59 -11.13 9.96
N ILE A 45 -7.30 -10.21 10.62
CA ILE A 45 -6.70 -9.06 11.30
C ILE A 45 -6.61 -9.37 12.78
N LEU A 46 -5.40 -9.29 13.32
CA LEU A 46 -5.11 -9.55 14.73
C LEU A 46 -4.42 -8.32 15.33
N SER A 47 -4.79 -7.96 16.56
CA SER A 47 -4.08 -6.91 17.30
C SER A 47 -2.68 -7.39 17.67
N THR A 48 -1.67 -6.56 17.43
CA THR A 48 -0.27 -6.86 17.78
C THR A 48 0.11 -6.41 19.18
N GLY A 49 -0.74 -5.63 19.85
CA GLY A 49 -0.46 -5.05 21.17
C GLY A 49 0.44 -3.81 21.16
N TYR A 50 1.00 -3.41 20.02
CA TYR A 50 1.81 -2.20 19.90
C TYR A 50 0.91 -0.96 19.73
N GLN A 51 1.22 0.11 20.46
CA GLN A 51 0.50 1.38 20.43
C GLN A 51 1.50 2.53 20.48
N ALA A 52 1.32 3.52 19.61
CA ALA A 52 2.14 4.73 19.55
C ALA A 52 1.27 5.96 19.87
N TRP A 53 1.80 6.85 20.70
CA TRP A 53 1.19 8.13 21.06
C TRP A 53 1.92 9.33 20.45
N ASP A 54 3.15 9.13 19.98
CA ASP A 54 3.97 10.15 19.34
C ASP A 54 4.87 9.57 18.23
N LEU A 55 5.67 10.42 17.58
CA LEU A 55 6.55 10.02 16.48
C LEU A 55 7.74 9.17 16.93
N LEU A 56 8.23 9.34 18.16
CA LEU A 56 9.36 8.58 18.68
C LEU A 56 8.93 7.15 18.97
N GLU A 57 7.82 6.98 19.67
CA GLU A 57 7.21 5.67 19.89
C GLU A 57 6.84 4.99 18.56
N PHE A 58 6.33 5.76 17.59
CA PHE A 58 6.00 5.23 16.29
C PHE A 58 7.23 4.70 15.54
N ILE A 59 8.35 5.43 15.55
CA ILE A 59 9.63 4.93 15.00
C ILE A 59 10.07 3.65 15.72
N ASP A 60 10.03 3.64 17.05
CA ASP A 60 10.45 2.46 17.83
C ASP A 60 9.59 1.24 17.53
N ILE A 61 8.29 1.44 17.28
CA ILE A 61 7.34 0.38 16.93
C ILE A 61 7.56 -0.08 15.48
N LEU A 62 7.80 0.82 14.53
CA LEU A 62 8.11 0.45 13.14
C LEU A 62 9.32 -0.50 13.05
N ASN A 63 10.31 -0.35 13.95
CA ASN A 63 11.46 -1.24 14.06
C ASN A 63 11.14 -2.63 14.65
N LYS A 64 9.99 -2.79 15.33
CA LYS A 64 9.60 -4.01 16.06
C LYS A 64 8.51 -4.82 15.35
N ILE A 65 7.58 -4.14 14.69
CA ILE A 65 6.44 -4.81 14.05
C ILE A 65 6.86 -5.58 12.81
N SER A 66 6.14 -6.65 12.49
CA SER A 66 6.37 -7.41 11.26
C SER A 66 6.06 -6.56 10.02
N ILE A 67 6.71 -6.90 8.89
CA ILE A 67 6.37 -6.32 7.59
C ILE A 67 4.90 -6.53 7.20
N HIS A 68 4.21 -7.55 7.75
CA HIS A 68 2.80 -7.80 7.48
C HIS A 68 1.90 -6.73 8.11
N SER A 69 2.29 -6.18 9.27
CA SER A 69 1.58 -5.04 9.87
C SER A 69 1.76 -3.78 9.03
N ILE A 70 2.96 -3.55 8.51
CA ILE A 70 3.22 -2.44 7.57
C ILE A 70 2.40 -2.64 6.29
N TYR A 71 2.40 -3.85 5.73
CA TYR A 71 1.59 -4.18 4.56
C TYR A 71 0.11 -3.88 4.78
N PHE A 72 -0.43 -4.30 5.94
CA PHE A 72 -1.82 -4.05 6.30
C PHE A 72 -2.14 -2.55 6.34
N HIS A 73 -1.37 -1.77 7.09
CA HIS A 73 -1.63 -0.35 7.30
C HIS A 73 -1.33 0.53 6.08
N VAL A 74 -0.41 0.13 5.20
CA VAL A 74 -0.05 0.89 3.99
C VAL A 74 -0.92 0.52 2.79
N PHE A 75 -1.16 -0.78 2.56
CA PHE A 75 -1.82 -1.26 1.36
C PHE A 75 -3.26 -1.69 1.61
N GLU A 76 -3.46 -2.59 2.58
CA GLU A 76 -4.74 -3.29 2.74
C GLU A 76 -5.83 -2.34 3.25
N SER A 77 -5.50 -1.49 4.22
CA SER A 77 -6.44 -0.53 4.81
C SER A 77 -6.93 0.49 3.79
N ARG A 78 -6.03 0.98 2.93
CA ARG A 78 -6.33 1.94 1.86
C ARG A 78 -7.42 1.44 0.91
N ILE A 79 -7.34 0.15 0.56
CA ILE A 79 -8.24 -0.49 -0.39
C ILE A 79 -9.53 -0.95 0.30
N LYS A 80 -9.44 -1.53 1.50
CA LYS A 80 -10.60 -2.03 2.23
C LYS A 80 -11.51 -0.93 2.74
N LEU A 81 -10.94 0.20 3.16
CA LEU A 81 -11.72 1.31 3.72
C LEU A 81 -12.20 2.29 2.66
N GLU A 82 -11.80 2.10 1.39
CA GLU A 82 -12.08 3.01 0.26
C GLU A 82 -11.68 4.49 0.50
N LYS A 83 -10.88 4.77 1.53
CA LYS A 83 -10.47 6.12 1.92
C LYS A 83 -9.36 6.69 1.02
N GLY A 84 -8.68 5.84 0.24
CA GLY A 84 -7.61 6.26 -0.67
C GLY A 84 -6.31 6.74 0.01
N ILE A 85 -6.28 6.78 1.35
CA ILE A 85 -5.13 7.16 2.19
C ILE A 85 -4.82 5.97 3.13
N ASN A 86 -3.54 5.76 3.43
CA ASN A 86 -3.09 4.71 4.34
C ASN A 86 -3.33 5.07 5.83
N ASP A 87 -3.32 4.08 6.71
CA ASP A 87 -3.64 4.29 8.14
C ASP A 87 -2.63 5.20 8.83
N PHE A 88 -1.34 5.09 8.49
CA PHE A 88 -0.29 5.90 9.10
C PHE A 88 -0.45 7.38 8.76
N SER A 89 -0.60 7.71 7.48
CA SER A 89 -0.90 9.08 7.03
C SER A 89 -2.19 9.62 7.66
N ASN A 90 -3.24 8.79 7.77
CA ASN A 90 -4.48 9.20 8.39
C ASN A 90 -4.27 9.51 9.89
N TRP A 91 -3.56 8.66 10.63
CA TRP A 91 -3.28 8.87 12.05
C TRP A 91 -2.40 10.11 12.28
N LEU A 92 -1.34 10.29 11.49
CA LEU A 92 -0.46 11.46 11.58
C LEU A 92 -1.21 12.78 11.36
N ASN A 93 -2.11 12.79 10.38
CA ASN A 93 -2.96 13.96 10.10
C ASN A 93 -4.00 14.17 11.21
N VAL A 94 -4.89 13.20 11.41
CA VAL A 94 -6.11 13.39 12.21
C VAL A 94 -5.82 13.40 13.71
N ASN A 95 -4.87 12.58 14.17
CA ASN A 95 -4.61 12.41 15.61
C ASN A 95 -3.44 13.28 16.11
N LEU A 96 -2.42 13.51 15.27
CA LEU A 96 -1.24 14.30 15.65
C LEU A 96 -1.16 15.69 14.98
N GLY A 97 -2.01 15.98 13.99
CA GLY A 97 -2.04 17.28 13.32
C GLY A 97 -0.88 17.51 12.33
N TYR A 98 -0.08 16.50 12.02
CA TYR A 98 1.09 16.62 11.14
C TYR A 98 0.70 16.46 9.67
N ASN A 99 0.01 17.48 9.14
CA ASN A 99 -0.53 17.47 7.78
C ASN A 99 0.51 17.24 6.68
N ASP A 100 1.64 17.95 6.74
CA ASP A 100 2.65 17.87 5.68
C ASP A 100 3.44 16.55 5.74
N LEU A 101 3.76 16.07 6.94
CA LEU A 101 4.32 14.72 7.14
C LEU A 101 3.36 13.62 6.63
N ALA A 102 2.07 13.75 6.95
CA ALA A 102 1.06 12.81 6.49
C ALA A 102 0.96 12.78 4.96
N ARG A 103 1.08 13.94 4.30
CA ARG A 103 1.12 14.07 2.84
C ARG A 103 2.37 13.43 2.25
N GLU A 104 3.56 13.73 2.80
CA GLU A 104 4.83 13.13 2.35
C GLU A 104 4.77 11.60 2.39
N ILE A 105 4.22 11.02 3.47
CA ILE A 105 4.03 9.57 3.58
C ILE A 105 2.93 9.05 2.65
N ALA A 106 1.87 9.82 2.40
CA ALA A 106 0.78 9.42 1.51
C ALA A 106 1.20 9.41 0.03
N ASP A 107 2.15 10.26 -0.34
CA ASP A 107 2.68 10.40 -1.70
C ASP A 107 3.74 9.35 -2.06
N LEU A 108 4.22 8.57 -1.07
CA LEU A 108 5.06 7.41 -1.35
C LEU A 108 4.33 6.44 -2.28
N ASP A 109 5.01 5.99 -3.34
CA ASP A 109 4.56 4.85 -4.13
C ASP A 109 5.07 3.56 -3.49
N PRO A 110 4.25 2.85 -2.72
CA PRO A 110 4.72 1.71 -1.93
C PRO A 110 5.05 0.50 -2.82
N TYR A 111 4.66 0.51 -4.10
CA TYR A 111 4.99 -0.56 -5.06
C TYR A 111 6.42 -0.46 -5.62
N THR A 112 7.14 0.62 -5.31
CA THR A 112 8.54 0.82 -5.72
C THR A 112 9.56 0.29 -4.70
N TYR A 113 9.09 -0.21 -3.56
CA TYR A 113 9.92 -0.67 -2.45
C TYR A 113 9.73 -2.16 -2.16
N THR A 114 10.77 -2.80 -1.61
CA THR A 114 10.55 -4.02 -0.81
C THR A 114 9.85 -3.63 0.49
N MET A 115 9.19 -4.58 1.16
CA MET A 115 8.51 -4.27 2.43
C MET A 115 9.46 -3.73 3.51
N GLU A 116 10.70 -4.23 3.53
CA GLU A 116 11.75 -3.72 4.42
C GLU A 116 12.25 -2.35 3.97
N GLY A 117 12.45 -2.13 2.66
CA GLY A 117 12.80 -0.81 2.14
C GLY A 117 11.75 0.25 2.46
N LEU A 118 10.46 -0.13 2.42
CA LEU A 118 9.36 0.75 2.82
C LEU A 118 9.41 1.08 4.31
N ARG A 119 9.72 0.11 5.18
CA ARG A 119 9.93 0.37 6.62
C ARG A 119 11.00 1.42 6.83
N GLU A 120 12.17 1.23 6.22
CA GLU A 120 13.29 2.15 6.35
C GLU A 120 12.96 3.54 5.82
N GLU A 121 12.27 3.63 4.69
CA GLU A 121 11.86 4.91 4.11
C GLU A 121 10.88 5.67 5.03
N LEU A 122 9.88 4.97 5.58
CA LEU A 122 8.97 5.56 6.58
C LEU A 122 9.74 6.12 7.78
N ILE A 123 10.67 5.34 8.34
CA ILE A 123 11.49 5.76 9.47
C ILE A 123 12.35 6.99 9.11
N ASN A 124 12.96 6.99 7.92
CA ASN A 124 13.81 8.09 7.45
C ASN A 124 13.04 9.39 7.29
N ILE A 125 11.85 9.34 6.69
CA ILE A 125 10.97 10.51 6.54
C ILE A 125 10.62 11.09 7.91
N ILE A 126 10.20 10.25 8.86
CA ILE A 126 9.81 10.70 10.21
C ILE A 126 11.03 11.28 10.96
N LYS A 127 12.19 10.62 10.91
CA LYS A 127 13.42 11.13 11.53
C LYS A 127 13.85 12.48 10.95
N LYS A 128 13.76 12.64 9.63
CA LYS A 128 14.05 13.89 8.95
C LYS A 128 13.10 15.00 9.43
N TRP A 129 11.80 14.71 9.50
CA TRP A 129 10.77 15.64 9.99
C TRP A 129 11.06 16.15 11.41
N ILE A 130 11.39 15.23 12.33
CA ILE A 130 11.77 15.56 13.71
C ILE A 130 12.99 16.50 13.73
N ARG A 131 14.03 16.19 12.94
CA ARG A 131 15.25 17.00 12.87
C ARG A 131 15.02 18.40 12.32
N THR A 132 14.08 18.56 11.39
CA THR A 132 13.76 19.86 10.78
C THR A 132 12.79 20.71 11.61
N GLY A 133 12.30 20.19 12.75
CA GLY A 133 11.45 20.93 13.68
C GLY A 133 10.00 21.09 13.23
N GLY A 134 9.51 20.19 12.38
CA GLY A 134 8.10 20.10 11.92
C GLY A 134 7.43 21.45 11.64
N LYS A 135 7.64 21.99 10.43
CA LYS A 135 6.90 23.15 9.94
C LYS A 135 5.85 22.73 8.93
#